data_AF-A0AAJ2NST2-F1
#
_entry.id   AF-A0AAJ2NST2-F1
#
_cell.length_a   1.000
_cell.length_b   1.000
_cell.length_c   1.000
_cell.angle_alpha   90.00
_cell.angle_beta   90.00
_cell.angle_gamma   90.00
#
_symmetry.space_group_name_H-M   'P 1'
#
loop_
_entity.id
_entity.type
_entity.pdbx_description
1 polymer ?
#
loop_
_entity_poly.entity_id
_entity_poly.type
_entity_poly.pdbx_seq_one_letter_code
_entity_poly.pdbx_strand_id
1 'polypeptide(L)'
;MTRTVVVGKATEKQREVYELEKQMLELSLAKMKAGVPVRDIYRESIKPIQDTEYLQYSYGNIGHGIGLFVHELPSMGENFDDVLQAGNV
;
A
#
# COMPACT_ATOMS: atom_id res chain seq x y z
N MET A 1 9.37 4.36 -7.67
CA MET A 1 9.89 3.42 -6.64
C MET A 1 10.34 4.23 -5.44
N THR A 2 9.90 3.86 -4.24
CA THR A 2 10.23 4.57 -3.00
C THR A 2 10.97 3.64 -2.03
N ARG A 3 11.98 4.14 -1.33
CA ARG A 3 12.72 3.43 -0.29
C ARG A 3 12.96 4.35 0.89
N THR A 4 12.76 3.83 2.08
CA THR A 4 13.04 4.52 3.34
C THR A 4 14.29 3.92 3.96
N VAL A 5 15.26 4.75 4.29
CA VAL A 5 16.53 4.34 4.91
C VAL A 5 16.84 5.25 6.09
N VAL A 6 17.64 4.75 7.04
CA VAL A 6 18.13 5.52 8.17
C VAL A 6 19.65 5.66 8.06
N VAL A 7 20.15 6.89 8.16
CA VAL A 7 21.59 7.15 8.30
C VAL A 7 21.96 6.99 9.77
N GLY A 8 22.86 6.05 10.08
CA GLY A 8 23.21 5.69 11.46
C GLY A 8 22.38 4.52 11.99
N LYS A 9 21.89 4.62 13.24
CA LYS A 9 21.08 3.57 13.88
C LYS A 9 19.63 4.04 14.02
N ALA A 10 18.69 3.21 13.54
CA ALA A 10 17.27 3.44 13.76
C ALA A 10 16.91 3.31 15.24
N THR A 11 16.03 4.19 15.71
CA THR A 11 15.38 4.06 17.02
C THR A 11 14.32 2.97 17.00
N GLU A 12 13.88 2.51 18.17
CA GLU A 12 12.86 1.46 18.25
C GLU A 12 11.53 1.88 17.66
N LYS A 13 11.13 3.15 17.81
CA LYS A 13 9.93 3.69 17.16
C LYS A 13 10.07 3.72 15.64
N GLN A 14 11.25 4.07 15.11
CA GLN A 14 11.50 4.03 13.65
C GLN A 14 11.43 2.60 13.11
N ARG A 15 11.94 1.61 13.85
CA ARG A 15 11.84 0.19 13.46
C ARG A 15 10.40 -0.32 13.51
N GLU A 16 9.65 0.05 14.55
CA GLU A 16 8.24 -0.28 14.70
C GLU A 16 7.43 0.22 13.49
N VAL A 17 7.52 1.52 13.18
CA VAL A 17 6.79 2.12 12.03
C VAL A 17 7.22 1.48 10.71
N TYR A 18 8.52 1.25 10.52
CA TYR A 18 9.02 0.62 9.30
C TYR A 18 8.48 -0.81 9.14
N GLU A 19 8.43 -1.59 10.21
CA GLU A 19 7.91 -2.96 10.16
C GLU A 19 6.41 -2.99 9.90
N LEU A 20 5.64 -2.05 10.45
CA LEU A 20 4.23 -1.88 10.12
C LEU A 20 4.04 -1.61 8.63
N GLU A 21 4.71 -0.59 8.08
CA GLU A 21 4.63 -0.26 6.64
C GLU A 21 5.06 -1.44 5.75
N LYS A 22 6.11 -2.16 6.16
CA LYS A 22 6.57 -3.37 5.47
C LYS A 22 5.50 -4.46 5.46
N GLN A 23 4.83 -4.71 6.59
CA GLN A 23 3.73 -5.66 6.67
C GLN A 23 2.55 -5.22 5.79
N MET A 24 2.23 -3.93 5.75
CA MET A 24 1.18 -3.38 4.87
C MET A 24 1.48 -3.68 3.39
N LEU A 25 2.73 -3.48 2.96
CA LEU A 25 3.18 -3.81 1.61
C LEU A 25 3.13 -5.31 1.32
N GLU A 26 3.62 -6.14 2.23
CA GLU A 26 3.62 -7.61 2.08
C GLU A 26 2.20 -8.17 1.94
N LEU A 27 1.26 -7.69 2.75
CA LEU A 27 -0.16 -8.06 2.67
C LEU A 27 -0.80 -7.60 1.35
N SER A 28 -0.47 -6.39 0.90
CA SER A 28 -0.92 -5.87 -0.39
C SER A 28 -0.47 -6.78 -1.54
N LEU A 29 0.83 -7.09 -1.59
CA LEU A 29 1.44 -7.93 -2.62
C LEU A 29 0.87 -9.34 -2.61
N ALA A 30 0.64 -9.93 -1.44
CA ALA A 30 0.03 -11.26 -1.31
C ALA A 30 -1.41 -11.30 -1.84
N LYS A 31 -2.14 -10.18 -1.76
CA LYS A 31 -3.53 -10.05 -2.24
C LYS A 31 -3.61 -9.72 -3.73
N MET A 32 -2.60 -9.04 -4.29
CA MET A 32 -2.56 -8.60 -5.69
C MET A 32 -2.55 -9.79 -6.65
N LYS A 33 -3.67 -9.97 -7.36
CA LYS A 33 -3.81 -10.91 -8.48
C LYS A 33 -4.92 -10.44 -9.41
N ALA A 34 -4.87 -10.88 -10.66
CA ALA A 34 -5.94 -10.60 -11.62
C ALA A 34 -7.31 -11.08 -11.07
N GLY A 35 -8.34 -10.27 -11.27
CA GLY A 35 -9.69 -10.52 -10.80
C GLY A 35 -9.99 -10.02 -9.37
N VAL A 36 -9.01 -9.47 -8.65
CA VAL A 36 -9.24 -8.90 -7.32
C VAL A 36 -9.65 -7.42 -7.42
N PRO A 37 -10.74 -6.99 -6.76
CA PRO A 37 -11.07 -5.58 -6.63
C PRO A 37 -9.97 -4.79 -5.92
N VAL A 38 -9.64 -3.61 -6.43
CA VAL A 38 -8.56 -2.78 -5.85
C VAL A 38 -8.84 -2.37 -4.41
N ARG A 39 -10.12 -2.14 -4.06
CA ARG A 39 -10.56 -1.85 -2.69
C ARG A 39 -10.21 -2.95 -1.70
N ASP A 40 -10.25 -4.22 -2.13
CA ASP A 40 -9.96 -5.35 -1.24
C ASP A 40 -8.46 -5.45 -0.94
N ILE A 41 -7.63 -5.03 -1.88
CA ILE A 41 -6.17 -4.94 -1.68
C ILE A 41 -5.86 -3.79 -0.72
N TYR A 42 -6.48 -2.62 -0.90
CA TYR A 42 -6.37 -1.50 0.03
C TYR A 42 -6.80 -1.87 1.45
N ARG A 43 -7.97 -2.53 1.61
CA ARG A 43 -8.44 -2.95 2.93
C ARG A 43 -7.52 -3.98 3.59
N GLU A 44 -6.93 -4.88 2.81
CA GLU A 44 -5.95 -5.83 3.31
C GLU A 44 -4.66 -5.12 3.75
N SER A 45 -4.22 -4.10 3.01
CA SER A 45 -2.99 -3.36 3.30
C SER A 45 -3.06 -2.59 4.61
N ILE A 46 -4.21 -2.03 4.99
CA ILE A 46 -4.32 -1.17 6.18
C ILE A 46 -4.50 -1.95 7.49
N LYS A 47 -4.72 -3.27 7.45
CA LYS A 47 -4.91 -4.10 8.65
C LYS A 47 -3.82 -3.94 9.71
N PRO A 48 -2.51 -3.89 9.37
CA PRO A 48 -1.45 -3.74 10.38
C PRO A 48 -1.55 -2.46 11.21
N ILE A 49 -2.15 -1.40 10.65
CA ILE A 49 -2.24 -0.09 11.30
C ILE A 49 -3.66 0.23 11.79
N GLN A 50 -4.66 -0.60 11.50
CA GLN A 50 -6.09 -0.30 11.73
C GLN A 50 -6.41 0.04 13.18
N ASP A 51 -5.81 -0.65 14.14
CA ASP A 51 -6.03 -0.45 15.58
C ASP A 51 -4.86 0.27 16.26
N THR A 52 -4.08 1.03 15.49
CA THR A 52 -2.90 1.75 15.98
C THR A 52 -3.09 3.26 15.91
N GLU A 53 -2.23 4.00 16.59
CA GLU A 53 -2.19 5.47 16.50
C GLU A 53 -1.87 5.98 15.08
N TYR A 54 -1.37 5.11 14.19
CA TYR A 54 -0.91 5.51 12.86
C TYR A 54 -1.99 5.54 11.80
N LEU A 55 -3.17 4.96 12.04
CA LEU A 55 -4.25 4.94 11.04
C LEU A 55 -4.59 6.34 10.53
N GLN A 56 -4.57 7.34 11.43
CA GLN A 56 -4.84 8.74 11.09
C GLN A 56 -3.81 9.38 10.13
N TYR A 57 -2.64 8.76 9.96
CA TYR A 57 -1.59 9.22 9.05
C TYR A 57 -1.63 8.51 7.69
N SER A 58 -2.56 7.58 7.48
CA SER A 58 -2.73 6.90 6.20
C SER A 58 -3.50 7.75 5.18
N TYR A 59 -3.26 7.51 3.89
CA TYR A 59 -4.05 8.07 2.79
C TYR A 59 -5.19 7.12 2.41
N GLY A 60 -6.20 7.62 1.72
CA GLY A 60 -7.32 6.81 1.19
C GLY A 60 -6.96 5.90 0.01
N ASN A 61 -5.69 5.86 -0.39
CA ASN A 61 -5.16 5.01 -1.45
C ASN A 61 -3.72 4.58 -1.13
N ILE A 62 -3.30 3.43 -1.67
CA ILE A 62 -1.97 2.82 -1.47
C ILE A 62 -1.15 2.73 -2.77
N GLY A 63 -1.72 3.14 -3.89
CA GLY A 63 -1.05 3.06 -5.19
C GLY A 63 -1.92 3.53 -6.35
N HIS A 64 -1.32 3.48 -7.54
CA HIS A 64 -1.90 3.85 -8.82
C HIS A 64 -1.18 3.07 -9.92
N GLY A 65 -1.79 3.00 -11.11
CA GLY A 65 -1.14 2.46 -12.29
C GLY A 65 -0.08 3.41 -12.84
N ILE A 66 0.83 2.90 -13.66
CA ILE A 66 1.88 3.67 -14.32
C ILE A 66 2.11 3.22 -15.76
N GLY A 67 2.39 4.18 -16.65
CA GLY A 67 2.65 3.93 -18.06
C GLY A 67 3.25 5.15 -18.77
N LEU A 68 2.49 5.73 -19.69
CA LEU A 68 2.84 7.00 -20.33
C LEU A 68 2.81 8.16 -19.32
N PHE A 69 1.93 8.09 -18.32
CA PHE A 69 1.85 9.03 -17.21
C PHE A 69 2.29 8.35 -15.91
N VAL A 70 2.81 9.17 -14.99
CA VAL A 70 3.23 8.70 -13.67
C VAL A 70 2.03 8.17 -12.87
N HIS A 71 0.86 8.79 -13.03
CA HIS A 71 -0.40 8.34 -12.45
C HIS A 71 -1.38 7.97 -13.57
N GLU A 72 -1.74 6.70 -13.65
CA GLU A 72 -2.76 6.15 -14.53
C GLU A 72 -3.70 5.22 -13.75
N LEU A 73 -4.75 4.74 -14.42
CA LEU A 73 -5.60 3.69 -13.88
C LEU A 73 -4.90 2.33 -13.94
N PRO A 74 -5.21 1.39 -13.03
CA PRO A 74 -6.18 1.52 -11.93
C PRO A 74 -5.61 2.29 -10.73
N SER A 75 -6.49 2.98 -9.98
CA SER A 75 -6.12 3.56 -8.68
C SER A 75 -6.45 2.60 -7.55
N MET A 76 -5.56 2.48 -6.56
CA MET A 76 -5.65 1.46 -5.51
C MET A 76 -6.10 2.10 -4.19
N GLY A 77 -7.40 2.10 -3.90
CA GLY A 77 -7.92 2.71 -2.66
C GLY A 77 -9.37 2.35 -2.35
N GLU A 78 -9.86 2.81 -1.19
CA GLU A 78 -11.21 2.47 -0.68
C GLU A 78 -12.34 2.88 -1.64
N ASN A 79 -12.15 4.01 -2.34
CA ASN A 79 -13.16 4.65 -3.18
C ASN A 79 -13.04 4.29 -4.67
N PHE A 80 -12.29 3.23 -5.01
CA PHE A 80 -12.10 2.81 -6.40
C PHE A 80 -12.74 1.45 -6.66
N ASP A 81 -13.45 1.34 -7.79
CA ASP A 81 -14.21 0.15 -8.18
C ASP A 81 -13.48 -0.73 -9.21
N ASP A 82 -12.25 -0.35 -9.60
CA ASP A 82 -11.45 -1.11 -10.56
C ASP A 82 -11.20 -2.55 -10.06
N VAL A 83 -11.03 -3.46 -11.02
CA VAL A 83 -10.61 -4.84 -10.78
C VAL A 83 -9.27 -5.02 -11.45
N LEU A 84 -8.28 -5.50 -10.70
CA LEU A 84 -6.93 -5.71 -11.22
C LEU A 84 -6.97 -6.72 -12.37
N GLN A 85 -6.32 -6.41 -13.49
CA GLN A 85 -6.23 -7.28 -14.66
C GLN A 85 -4.78 -7.67 -14.93
N ALA A 86 -4.60 -8.82 -15.60
CA ALA A 86 -3.29 -9.20 -16.11
C ALA A 86 -2.78 -8.12 -17.08
N GLY A 87 -1.55 -7.64 -16.86
CA GLY A 87 -0.96 -6.57 -17.67
C GLY A 87 -1.18 -5.15 -17.13
N ASN A 88 -1.95 -4.96 -16.05
CA ASN A 88 -1.86 -3.70 -15.30
C ASN A 88 -0.48 -3.58 -14.63
N VAL A 89 0.04 -2.35 -14.60
CA VAL A 89 1.36 -2.00 -14.07
C VAL A 89 1.20 -0.88 -13.06
#